data_AF-A0ABC8QCN7-F1
#
_entry.id   AF-A0ABC8QCN7-F1
#
_cell.length_a   1.000
_cell.length_b   1.000
_cell.length_c   1.000
_cell.angle_alpha   90.00
_cell.angle_beta   90.00
_cell.angle_gamma   90.00
#
_symmetry.space_group_name_H-M   'P 1'
#
loop_
_entity.id
_entity.type
_entity.pdbx_description
1 polymer ?
#
loop_
_entity_poly.entity_id
_entity_poly.type
_entity_poly.pdbx_seq_one_letter_code
_entity_poly.pdbx_strand_id
1 'polypeptide(L)'
;MPDHAKLQKAIAAAKENNLPVQPPECPSCDKSGLTMLVTLYAALPPQYFRPGESDWIQEAGMLDQQGYLAGRPLQASQYVLRRMRAGWLYVYYPEDPSWEIYTVQPDGRMQRMAPDLAGAMGGHPATCSRLANTPDALLLTIAEPTRRPTAWIGFSDARWTKRVRDNVAKDPAAFHMKKIMPKKVCESHRDGQHGTVEPDWRRRAQEPGDGVPAAR
;
A
#
# COMPACT_ATOMS: atom_id res chain seq x y z
N MET A 1 41.39 -30.36 -12.60
CA MET A 1 39.94 -30.04 -12.59
C MET A 1 39.53 -29.83 -11.15
N PRO A 2 38.90 -28.69 -10.77
CA PRO A 2 38.43 -28.50 -9.41
C PRO A 2 37.38 -29.57 -9.08
N ASP A 3 37.53 -30.19 -7.92
CA ASP A 3 36.69 -31.28 -7.41
C ASP A 3 35.22 -30.82 -7.34
N HIS A 4 34.40 -31.35 -8.25
CA HIS A 4 33.01 -30.95 -8.42
C HIS A 4 32.21 -31.15 -7.13
N ALA A 5 32.58 -32.13 -6.28
CA ALA A 5 31.92 -32.36 -5.00
C ALA A 5 32.21 -31.22 -4.00
N LYS A 6 33.43 -30.68 -3.99
CA LYS A 6 33.77 -29.50 -3.17
C LYS A 6 33.04 -28.25 -3.64
N LEU A 7 32.89 -28.08 -4.96
CA LEU A 7 32.14 -26.97 -5.53
C LEU A 7 30.66 -27.05 -5.17
N GLN A 8 30.04 -28.22 -5.28
CA GLN A 8 28.63 -28.43 -4.91
C GLN A 8 28.40 -28.23 -3.41
N LYS A 9 29.32 -28.69 -2.56
CA LYS A 9 29.25 -28.48 -1.11
C LYS A 9 29.39 -27.00 -0.74
N ALA A 10 30.27 -26.26 -1.42
CA ALA A 10 30.41 -24.82 -1.24
C ALA A 10 29.16 -24.05 -1.72
N ILE A 11 28.53 -24.46 -2.82
CA ILE A 11 27.27 -23.88 -3.32
C ILE A 11 26.11 -24.18 -2.35
N ALA A 12 26.04 -25.39 -1.79
CA ALA A 12 25.03 -25.77 -0.81
C ALA A 12 25.20 -24.99 0.51
N ALA A 13 26.42 -24.88 1.03
CA ALA A 13 26.72 -24.08 2.21
C ALA A 13 26.46 -22.58 1.98
N ALA A 14 26.76 -22.06 0.78
CA ALA A 14 26.42 -20.69 0.41
C ALA A 14 24.90 -20.49 0.30
N LYS A 15 24.13 -21.48 -0.17
CA LYS A 15 22.67 -21.44 -0.15
C LYS A 15 22.10 -21.45 1.28
N GLU A 16 22.64 -22.29 2.17
CA GLU A 16 22.22 -22.34 3.58
C GLU A 16 22.56 -21.06 4.33
N ASN A 17 23.75 -20.49 4.12
CA ASN A 17 24.14 -19.20 4.71
C ASN A 17 23.44 -17.99 4.09
N ASN A 18 22.81 -18.17 2.93
CA ASN A 18 22.02 -17.17 2.22
C ASN A 18 20.51 -17.42 2.37
N LEU A 19 20.11 -18.43 3.15
CA LEU A 19 18.78 -18.43 3.75
C LEU A 19 18.76 -17.26 4.73
N PRO A 20 17.73 -16.39 4.70
CA PRO A 20 17.63 -15.35 5.69
C PRO A 20 17.57 -16.01 7.07
N VAL A 21 18.62 -15.85 7.88
CA VAL A 21 18.57 -16.11 9.31
C VAL A 21 17.47 -15.20 9.83
N GLN A 22 16.29 -15.76 10.06
CA GLN A 22 15.12 -14.97 10.38
C GLN A 22 15.26 -14.50 11.83
N PRO A 23 15.35 -13.19 12.09
CA PRO A 23 15.37 -12.69 13.46
C PRO A 23 14.10 -13.17 14.21
N PRO A 24 14.19 -13.39 15.53
CA PRO A 24 13.05 -13.81 16.35
C PRO A 24 11.91 -12.79 16.27
N GLU A 25 12.24 -11.50 16.10
CA GLU A 25 11.30 -10.40 15.86
C GLU A 25 11.45 -9.89 14.42
N CYS A 26 10.37 -9.93 13.65
CA CYS A 26 10.34 -9.41 12.27
C CYS A 26 9.34 -8.26 12.19
N PRO A 27 9.76 -7.02 11.92
CA PRO A 27 8.87 -5.85 11.89
C PRO A 27 7.86 -5.87 10.73
N SER A 28 7.98 -6.82 9.79
CA SER A 28 6.96 -7.05 8.77
C SER A 28 5.92 -8.09 9.20
N CYS A 29 6.26 -9.02 10.09
CA CYS A 29 5.36 -10.08 10.57
C CYS A 29 4.69 -9.71 11.88
N ASP A 30 5.42 -9.11 12.80
CA ASP A 30 4.94 -8.68 14.11
C ASP A 30 4.49 -7.21 14.03
N LYS A 31 3.20 -7.03 13.75
CA LYS A 31 2.59 -5.72 13.52
C LYS A 31 1.89 -5.24 14.78
N SER A 32 2.43 -4.19 15.39
CA SER A 32 1.83 -3.51 16.53
C SER A 32 1.75 -2.00 16.29
N GLY A 33 0.64 -1.38 16.70
CA GLY A 33 0.39 0.06 16.51
C GLY A 33 -0.80 0.34 15.59
N LEU A 34 -0.75 1.49 14.89
CA LEU A 34 -1.83 1.89 13.98
C LEU A 34 -1.68 1.14 12.65
N THR A 35 -2.55 0.16 12.44
CA THR A 35 -2.59 -0.65 11.24
C THR A 35 -3.67 -0.16 10.28
N MET A 36 -3.33 -0.03 9.00
CA MET A 36 -4.23 0.48 7.96
C MET A 36 -4.03 -0.25 6.63
N LEU A 37 -5.13 -0.50 5.93
CA LEU A 37 -5.08 -1.00 4.56
C LEU A 37 -4.86 0.18 3.60
N VAL A 38 -3.70 0.21 2.96
CA VAL A 38 -3.42 1.21 1.92
C VAL A 38 -4.05 0.71 0.62
N THR A 39 -4.85 1.57 0.00
CA THR A 39 -5.58 1.25 -1.23
C THR A 39 -5.32 2.31 -2.29
N LEU A 40 -5.48 1.91 -3.55
CA LEU A 40 -5.47 2.80 -4.71
C LEU A 40 -6.90 3.02 -5.17
N TYR A 41 -7.22 4.24 -5.61
CA TYR A 41 -8.50 4.49 -6.27
C TYR A 41 -8.44 4.03 -7.72
N ALA A 42 -9.52 3.43 -8.21
CA ALA A 42 -9.75 3.22 -9.63
C ALA A 42 -11.16 3.63 -10.01
N ALA A 43 -11.31 4.19 -11.21
CA ALA A 43 -12.60 4.47 -11.81
C ALA A 43 -13.06 3.23 -12.59
N LEU A 44 -14.28 2.78 -12.32
CA LEU A 44 -14.94 1.70 -13.05
C LEU A 44 -16.25 2.18 -13.64
N PRO A 45 -16.62 1.74 -14.85
CA PRO A 45 -17.99 1.89 -15.33
C PRO A 45 -19.00 1.25 -14.36
N PRO A 46 -20.13 1.90 -14.03
CA PRO A 46 -21.10 1.41 -13.04
C PRO A 46 -21.62 -0.01 -13.33
N GLN A 47 -21.68 -0.41 -14.61
CA GLN A 47 -22.13 -1.75 -15.00
C GLN A 47 -21.23 -2.89 -14.46
N TYR A 48 -19.99 -2.58 -14.08
CA TYR A 48 -19.03 -3.52 -13.49
C TYR A 48 -18.97 -3.43 -11.95
N PHE A 49 -19.72 -2.52 -11.33
CA PHE A 49 -19.78 -2.38 -9.88
C PHE A 49 -21.06 -3.01 -9.34
N ARG A 50 -20.93 -4.22 -8.78
CA ARG A 50 -22.05 -4.98 -8.19
C ARG A 50 -21.79 -5.29 -6.71
N PRO A 51 -21.90 -4.29 -5.82
CA PRO A 51 -21.64 -4.50 -4.40
C PRO A 51 -22.62 -5.54 -3.83
N GLY A 52 -22.08 -6.63 -3.26
CA GLY A 52 -22.86 -7.70 -2.62
C GLY A 52 -22.91 -9.03 -3.38
N GLU A 53 -22.52 -9.08 -4.65
CA GLU A 53 -22.43 -10.33 -5.43
C GLU A 53 -21.03 -10.96 -5.25
N SER A 54 -20.88 -12.24 -4.90
CA SER A 54 -19.54 -12.84 -4.74
C SER A 54 -18.68 -12.81 -6.01
N ASP A 55 -19.32 -12.70 -7.17
CA ASP A 55 -18.71 -12.91 -8.48
C ASP A 55 -18.05 -11.65 -9.05
N TRP A 56 -18.34 -10.45 -8.49
CA TRP A 56 -17.66 -9.22 -8.90
C TRP A 56 -16.13 -9.30 -8.64
N ILE A 57 -15.71 -10.10 -7.65
CA ILE A 57 -14.31 -10.33 -7.33
C ILE A 57 -13.60 -11.11 -8.45
N GLN A 58 -14.31 -12.00 -9.15
CA GLN A 58 -13.74 -12.77 -10.26
C GLN A 58 -13.48 -11.88 -11.49
N GLU A 59 -14.38 -10.94 -11.76
CA GLU A 59 -14.20 -9.95 -12.84
C GLU A 59 -13.15 -8.87 -12.48
N ALA A 60 -12.92 -8.61 -11.19
CA ALA A 60 -11.88 -7.69 -10.74
C ALA A 60 -10.47 -8.09 -11.20
N GLY A 61 -10.18 -9.38 -11.32
CA GLY A 61 -8.92 -9.87 -11.88
C GLY A 61 -8.72 -9.49 -13.36
N MET A 62 -9.80 -9.36 -14.13
CA MET A 62 -9.75 -8.87 -15.52
C MET A 62 -9.54 -7.34 -15.56
N LEU A 63 -10.13 -6.61 -14.62
CA LEU A 63 -9.93 -5.17 -14.45
C LEU A 63 -8.48 -4.82 -14.03
N ASP A 64 -7.80 -5.75 -13.37
CA ASP A 64 -6.40 -5.62 -12.99
C ASP A 64 -5.42 -5.78 -14.16
N GLN A 65 -5.85 -6.35 -15.30
CA GLN A 65 -5.02 -6.42 -16.51
C GLN A 65 -4.93 -5.03 -17.15
N GLN A 66 -3.70 -4.51 -17.28
CA GLN A 66 -3.44 -3.26 -18.01
C GLN A 66 -4.15 -3.29 -19.37
N GLY A 67 -5.07 -2.35 -19.56
CA GLY A 67 -5.73 -2.14 -20.85
C GLY A 67 -7.10 -2.80 -21.02
N TYR A 68 -7.61 -3.59 -20.07
CA TYR A 68 -8.96 -4.19 -20.20
C TYR A 68 -10.06 -3.13 -20.41
N LEU A 69 -9.92 -1.98 -19.74
CA LEU A 69 -10.79 -0.82 -19.93
C LEU A 69 -10.24 0.21 -20.92
N ALA A 70 -9.01 0.05 -21.42
CA ALA A 70 -8.43 1.00 -22.36
C ALA A 70 -9.17 0.92 -23.70
N GLY A 71 -9.68 2.05 -24.17
CA GLY A 71 -10.39 2.15 -25.44
C GLY A 71 -11.92 1.95 -25.35
N ARG A 72 -12.50 1.68 -24.18
CA ARG A 72 -13.96 1.67 -24.00
C ARG A 72 -14.45 3.06 -23.56
N PRO A 73 -15.52 3.61 -24.18
CA PRO A 73 -16.08 4.89 -23.76
C PRO A 73 -16.67 4.79 -22.35
N LEU A 74 -16.21 5.66 -21.45
CA LEU A 74 -16.68 5.75 -20.07
C LEU A 74 -17.74 6.85 -19.97
N GLN A 75 -19.02 6.49 -20.11
CA GLN A 75 -20.15 7.43 -20.03
C GLN A 75 -20.49 7.83 -18.58
N ALA A 76 -20.25 6.92 -17.64
CA ALA A 76 -20.38 7.13 -16.21
C ALA A 76 -19.28 6.34 -15.49
N SER A 77 -18.90 6.75 -14.28
CA SER A 77 -17.87 6.08 -13.49
C SER A 77 -18.20 6.07 -12.01
N GLN A 78 -17.82 4.99 -11.32
CA GLN A 78 -17.79 4.88 -9.87
C GLN A 78 -16.36 4.60 -9.40
N TYR A 79 -16.00 5.17 -8.25
CA TYR A 79 -14.70 4.92 -7.64
C TYR A 79 -14.76 3.66 -6.79
N VAL A 80 -13.79 2.77 -7.02
CA VAL A 80 -13.53 1.62 -6.18
C VAL A 80 -12.15 1.72 -5.54
N LEU A 81 -11.97 0.99 -4.44
CA LEU A 81 -10.69 0.79 -3.80
C LEU A 81 -10.05 -0.49 -4.32
N ARG A 82 -8.81 -0.40 -4.79
CA ARG A 82 -7.99 -1.53 -5.22
C ARG A 82 -6.87 -1.75 -4.22
N ARG A 83 -6.40 -3.00 -4.17
CA ARG A 83 -5.12 -3.31 -3.54
C ARG A 83 -3.99 -2.54 -4.23
N MET A 84 -2.92 -2.29 -3.50
CA MET A 84 -1.74 -1.63 -4.04
C MET A 84 -1.13 -2.47 -5.17
N ARG A 85 -0.73 -1.83 -6.27
CA ARG A 85 0.03 -2.48 -7.35
C ARG A 85 1.50 -2.66 -6.97
N ALA A 86 2.21 -3.49 -7.73
CA ALA A 86 3.63 -3.69 -7.52
C ALA A 86 4.41 -2.36 -7.58
N GLY A 87 5.29 -2.12 -6.61
CA GLY A 87 6.04 -0.87 -6.51
C GLY A 87 6.66 -0.65 -5.13
N TRP A 88 6.77 0.61 -4.74
CA TRP A 88 7.42 1.04 -3.51
C TRP A 88 6.52 2.00 -2.72
N LEU A 89 6.31 1.69 -1.45
CA LEU A 89 5.59 2.54 -0.51
C LEU A 89 6.58 3.13 0.49
N TYR A 90 6.45 4.42 0.77
CA TYR A 90 7.32 5.17 1.67
C TYR A 90 6.50 5.79 2.78
N VAL A 91 7.02 5.75 4.00
CA VAL A 91 6.52 6.52 5.14
C VAL A 91 7.64 7.41 5.65
N TYR A 92 7.36 8.69 5.79
CA TYR A 92 8.28 9.67 6.35
C TYR A 92 7.73 10.26 7.65
N TYR A 93 8.57 10.29 8.68
CA TYR A 93 8.26 10.86 9.98
C TYR A 93 9.08 12.15 10.18
N PRO A 94 8.44 13.33 10.21
CA PRO A 94 9.17 14.60 10.31
C PRO A 94 9.67 14.90 11.72
N GLU A 95 9.06 14.34 12.77
CA GLU A 95 9.45 14.61 14.16
C GLU A 95 10.79 13.97 14.55
N ASP A 96 11.06 12.78 13.99
CA ASP A 96 12.36 12.12 14.01
C ASP A 96 12.67 11.74 12.56
N PRO A 97 13.36 12.63 11.79
CA PRO A 97 13.54 12.54 10.35
C PRO A 97 14.02 11.17 9.87
N SER A 98 13.07 10.28 9.58
CA SER A 98 13.32 8.87 9.32
C SER A 98 12.36 8.34 8.27
N TRP A 99 12.83 7.33 7.55
CA TRP A 99 12.10 6.69 6.46
C TRP A 99 11.84 5.23 6.76
N GLU A 100 10.59 4.82 6.53
CA GLU A 100 10.22 3.43 6.36
C GLU A 100 9.92 3.17 4.90
N ILE A 101 10.50 2.11 4.35
CA ILE A 101 10.37 1.76 2.94
C ILE A 101 9.81 0.37 2.85
N TYR A 102 8.80 0.20 2.02
CA TYR A 102 8.17 -1.08 1.76
C TYR A 102 8.22 -1.39 0.27
N THR A 103 8.56 -2.62 -0.05
CA THR A 103 8.30 -3.16 -1.39
C THR A 103 6.88 -3.73 -1.40
N VAL A 104 6.11 -3.39 -2.44
CA VAL A 104 4.74 -3.87 -2.63
C VAL A 104 4.74 -4.88 -3.75
N GLN A 105 4.34 -6.12 -3.48
CA GLN A 105 4.25 -7.19 -4.48
C GLN A 105 3.02 -7.01 -5.40
N PRO A 106 2.94 -7.72 -6.55
CA PRO A 106 1.79 -7.65 -7.44
C PRO A 106 0.44 -7.99 -6.80
N ASP A 107 0.44 -8.77 -5.73
CA ASP A 107 -0.77 -9.15 -4.96
C ASP A 107 -1.14 -8.13 -3.86
N GLY A 108 -0.38 -7.04 -3.74
CA GLY A 108 -0.53 -5.97 -2.76
C GLY A 108 0.20 -6.18 -1.43
N ARG A 109 0.88 -7.32 -1.24
CA ARG A 109 1.59 -7.61 0.01
C ARG A 109 2.84 -6.75 0.14
N MET A 110 3.01 -6.17 1.33
CA MET A 110 4.08 -5.24 1.66
C MET A 110 5.13 -5.90 2.54
N GLN A 111 6.40 -5.75 2.16
CA GLN A 111 7.54 -6.15 2.97
C GLN A 111 8.41 -4.93 3.27
N ARG A 112 8.72 -4.70 4.54
CA ARG A 112 9.61 -3.61 4.95
C ARG A 112 11.04 -3.89 4.49
N MET A 113 11.69 -2.87 3.95
CA MET A 113 13.05 -2.90 3.43
C MET A 113 13.94 -1.98 4.23
N ALA A 114 15.20 -2.37 4.43
CA ALA A 114 16.18 -1.43 4.97
C ALA A 114 16.41 -0.30 3.94
N PRO A 115 16.44 0.98 4.37
CA PRO A 115 16.45 2.12 3.44
C PRO A 115 17.60 2.11 2.42
N ASP A 116 18.76 1.64 2.87
CA ASP A 116 20.02 1.66 2.15
C ASP A 116 20.56 0.25 1.88
N LEU A 117 19.69 -0.77 1.91
CA LEU A 117 20.08 -2.10 1.46
C LEU A 117 20.56 -1.99 0.01
N ALA A 118 21.81 -2.40 -0.24
CA ALA A 118 22.46 -2.51 -1.55
C ALA A 118 21.83 -3.64 -2.38
N GLY A 119 20.51 -3.69 -2.46
CA GLY A 119 19.77 -4.55 -3.38
C GLY A 119 19.80 -3.91 -4.77
N ALA A 120 20.19 -4.70 -5.78
CA ALA A 120 20.24 -4.31 -7.17
C ALA A 120 18.99 -3.50 -7.55
N MET A 121 19.19 -2.31 -8.10
CA MET A 121 18.14 -1.55 -8.78
C MET A 121 17.64 -2.42 -9.94
N GLY A 122 16.57 -3.20 -9.73
CA GLY A 122 16.02 -4.06 -10.78
C GLY A 122 15.25 -5.30 -10.34
N GLY A 123 15.24 -5.66 -9.06
CA GLY A 123 14.50 -6.84 -8.58
C GLY A 123 13.63 -6.55 -7.36
N HIS A 124 12.41 -7.09 -7.35
CA HIS A 124 11.66 -7.28 -6.11
C HIS A 124 12.42 -8.31 -5.26
N PRO A 125 12.85 -7.96 -4.03
CA PRO A 125 13.51 -8.93 -3.16
C PRO A 125 12.54 -10.09 -2.88
N ALA A 126 13.08 -11.31 -2.75
CA ALA A 126 12.28 -12.48 -2.44
C ALA A 126 11.41 -12.24 -1.20
N THR A 127 10.12 -12.55 -1.32
CA THR A 127 9.13 -12.39 -0.24
C THR A 127 9.48 -13.31 0.91
N CYS A 128 9.52 -12.77 2.13
CA CYS A 128 9.63 -13.56 3.34
C CYS A 128 8.54 -14.66 3.35
N SER A 129 8.93 -15.91 3.54
CA SER A 129 8.00 -17.06 3.52
C SER A 129 6.90 -16.96 4.57
N ARG A 130 7.13 -16.24 5.68
CA ARG A 130 6.12 -15.95 6.72
C ARG A 130 5.04 -14.97 6.24
N LEU A 131 5.38 -14.06 5.31
CA LEU A 131 4.45 -13.07 4.76
C LEU A 131 3.57 -13.63 3.63
N ALA A 132 4.04 -14.67 2.94
CA ALA A 132 3.38 -15.20 1.74
C ALA A 132 1.92 -15.62 1.98
N ASN A 133 1.56 -15.97 3.22
CA ASN A 133 0.24 -16.50 3.56
C ASN A 133 -0.54 -15.68 4.60
N THR A 134 -0.05 -14.54 5.08
CA THR A 134 -0.77 -13.74 6.09
C THR A 134 -1.52 -12.57 5.45
N PRO A 135 -2.81 -12.35 5.78
CA PRO A 135 -3.56 -11.19 5.32
C PRO A 135 -2.96 -9.89 5.87
N ASP A 136 -2.32 -9.95 7.04
CA ASP A 136 -1.62 -8.83 7.65
C ASP A 136 -0.55 -8.25 6.74
N ALA A 137 0.05 -9.04 5.84
CA ALA A 137 1.01 -8.56 4.85
C ALA A 137 0.45 -7.44 3.94
N LEU A 138 -0.87 -7.29 3.81
CA LEU A 138 -1.53 -6.21 3.07
C LEU A 138 -1.61 -4.89 3.84
N LEU A 139 -1.28 -4.89 5.13
CA LEU A 139 -1.51 -3.75 6.00
C LEU A 139 -0.22 -2.93 6.20
N LEU A 140 -0.32 -1.61 6.17
CA LEU A 140 0.74 -0.74 6.65
C LEU A 140 0.56 -0.56 8.16
N THR A 141 1.64 -0.65 8.92
CA THR A 141 1.60 -0.44 10.38
C THR A 141 2.56 0.66 10.79
N ILE A 142 2.03 1.65 11.49
CA ILE A 142 2.80 2.71 12.13
C ILE A 142 2.99 2.33 13.59
N ALA A 143 4.23 1.95 13.92
CA ALA A 143 4.62 1.66 15.29
C ALA A 143 4.51 2.92 16.16
N GLU A 144 4.15 2.73 17.43
CA GLU A 144 4.06 3.80 18.44
C GLU A 144 3.35 5.08 17.93
N PRO A 145 2.10 4.99 17.43
CA PRO A 145 1.42 6.10 16.77
C PRO A 145 1.25 7.33 17.67
N THR A 146 1.23 7.16 19.00
CA THR A 146 1.17 8.24 19.99
C THR A 146 2.45 9.10 20.01
N ARG A 147 3.60 8.55 19.61
CA ARG A 147 4.88 9.28 19.46
C ARG A 147 5.07 9.86 18.06
N ARG A 148 4.21 9.51 17.10
CA ARG A 148 4.27 9.91 15.70
C ARG A 148 3.05 10.77 15.34
N PRO A 149 3.02 12.06 15.73
CA PRO A 149 1.85 12.90 15.51
C PRO A 149 1.59 13.18 14.03
N THR A 150 2.62 13.14 13.20
CA THR A 150 2.53 13.22 11.75
C THR A 150 3.22 12.03 11.10
N ALA A 151 2.65 11.55 10.00
CA ALA A 151 3.40 10.76 9.04
C ALA A 151 2.98 11.13 7.62
N TRP A 152 3.89 10.97 6.67
CA TRP A 152 3.63 11.20 5.25
C TRP A 152 3.76 9.89 4.51
N ILE A 153 2.75 9.52 3.73
CA ILE A 153 2.75 8.29 2.94
C ILE A 153 2.84 8.64 1.45
N GLY A 154 3.74 7.99 0.73
CA GLY A 154 3.91 8.15 -0.72
C GLY A 154 4.12 6.82 -1.41
N PHE A 155 3.66 6.71 -2.66
CA PHE A 155 3.88 5.54 -3.51
C PHE A 155 4.68 5.93 -4.76
N SER A 156 5.52 5.02 -5.23
CA SER A 156 6.27 5.18 -6.48
C SER A 156 6.45 3.83 -7.16
N ASP A 157 6.28 3.79 -8.48
CA ASP A 157 6.58 2.58 -9.27
C ASP A 157 8.09 2.26 -9.27
N ALA A 158 8.94 3.28 -9.09
CA ALA A 158 10.39 3.15 -9.02
C ALA A 158 10.93 3.39 -7.61
N ARG A 159 12.04 2.73 -7.25
CA ARG A 159 12.72 2.94 -5.98
C ARG A 159 13.32 4.35 -5.92
N TRP A 160 13.02 5.11 -4.87
CA TRP A 160 13.62 6.41 -4.61
C TRP A 160 15.03 6.24 -4.09
N THR A 161 15.96 6.97 -4.70
CA THR A 161 17.32 7.13 -4.19
C THR A 161 17.31 7.96 -2.91
N LYS A 162 18.37 7.88 -2.11
CA LYS A 162 18.52 8.74 -0.93
C LYS A 162 18.36 10.23 -1.28
N ARG A 163 18.94 10.67 -2.40
CA ARG A 163 18.81 12.06 -2.89
C ARG A 163 17.35 12.47 -3.14
N VAL A 164 16.54 11.59 -3.72
CA VAL A 164 15.11 11.86 -3.93
C VAL A 164 14.41 11.98 -2.57
N ARG A 165 14.65 11.05 -1.65
CA ARG A 165 14.09 11.08 -0.29
C ARG A 165 14.47 12.36 0.46
N ASP A 166 15.73 12.77 0.41
CA ASP A 166 16.22 13.98 1.06
C ASP A 166 15.54 15.25 0.50
N ASN A 167 15.20 15.27 -0.79
CA ASN A 167 14.47 16.37 -1.40
C ASN A 167 12.98 16.35 -1.05
N VAL A 168 12.36 15.17 -1.07
CA VAL A 168 10.95 14.98 -0.71
C VAL A 168 10.72 15.36 0.76
N ALA A 169 11.65 15.03 1.66
CA ALA A 169 11.55 15.36 3.08
C ALA A 169 11.43 16.87 3.35
N LYS A 170 11.93 17.73 2.46
CA LYS A 170 11.85 19.20 2.59
C LYS A 170 10.42 19.72 2.38
N ASP A 171 9.69 19.11 1.45
CA ASP A 171 8.29 19.44 1.18
C ASP A 171 7.54 18.19 0.67
N PRO A 172 7.08 17.30 1.58
CA PRO A 172 6.42 16.06 1.19
C PRO A 172 5.13 16.30 0.38
N ALA A 173 4.43 17.42 0.63
CA ALA A 173 3.18 17.75 -0.04
C ALA A 173 3.39 18.07 -1.53
N ALA A 174 4.47 18.78 -1.87
CA ALA A 174 4.82 19.07 -3.26
C ALA A 174 5.10 17.81 -4.10
N PHE A 175 5.49 16.71 -3.45
CA PHE A 175 5.70 15.40 -4.08
C PHE A 175 4.48 14.47 -3.96
N HIS A 176 3.29 15.04 -3.75
CA HIS A 176 2.01 14.33 -3.66
C HIS A 176 1.91 13.29 -2.54
N MET A 177 2.79 13.33 -1.54
CA MET A 177 2.62 12.49 -0.35
C MET A 177 1.36 12.90 0.42
N LYS A 178 0.70 11.92 1.02
CA LYS A 178 -0.50 12.14 1.83
C LYS A 178 -0.11 12.22 3.30
N LYS A 179 -0.44 13.34 3.93
CA LYS A 179 -0.30 13.55 5.37
C LYS A 179 -1.35 12.73 6.10
N ILE A 180 -0.92 12.00 7.11
CA ILE A 180 -1.77 11.34 8.09
C ILE A 180 -1.37 11.78 9.50
N MET A 181 -2.29 11.63 10.45
CA MET A 181 -2.09 12.06 11.84
C MET A 181 -2.31 10.87 12.79
N PRO A 182 -1.33 9.93 12.90
CA PRO A 182 -1.51 8.68 13.64
C PRO A 182 -1.98 8.88 15.08
N LYS A 183 -1.34 9.81 15.81
CA LYS A 183 -1.71 10.15 17.18
C LYS A 183 -3.18 10.53 17.33
N LYS A 184 -3.67 11.43 16.47
CA LYS A 184 -5.07 11.90 16.51
C LYS A 184 -6.06 10.77 16.23
N VAL A 185 -5.74 9.89 15.28
CA VAL A 185 -6.59 8.73 14.94
C VAL A 185 -6.71 7.79 16.15
N CYS A 186 -5.61 7.55 16.86
CA CYS A 186 -5.63 6.73 18.07
C CYS A 186 -6.39 7.40 19.23
N GLU A 187 -6.23 8.72 19.41
CA GLU A 187 -6.94 9.50 20.43
C GLU A 187 -8.45 9.53 20.17
N SER A 188 -8.89 9.80 18.94
CA SER A 188 -10.32 9.83 18.60
C SER A 188 -11.03 8.49 18.81
N HIS A 189 -10.31 7.37 18.62
CA HIS A 189 -10.84 6.03 18.89
C HIS A 189 -10.97 5.73 20.38
N ARG A 190 -10.13 6.35 21.22
CA ARG A 190 -10.19 6.18 22.68
C ARG A 190 -11.35 6.93 23.31
N ASP A 191 -11.74 8.05 22.70
CA ASP A 191 -12.79 8.94 23.20
C ASP A 191 -14.22 8.54 22.75
N GLY A 192 -14.38 7.40 22.06
CA GLY A 192 -15.70 6.89 21.63
C GLY A 192 -16.41 7.76 20.58
N GLN A 193 -15.74 8.77 20.04
CA GLN A 193 -16.28 9.60 18.96
C GLN A 193 -16.14 8.86 17.63
N HIS A 194 -17.09 7.98 17.34
CA HIS A 194 -17.38 7.62 15.96
C HIS A 194 -17.92 8.87 15.25
N GLY A 195 -17.02 9.68 14.72
CA GLY A 195 -17.36 10.61 13.67
C GLY A 195 -17.87 9.79 12.49
N THR A 196 -19.18 9.57 12.40
CA THR A 196 -19.83 9.28 11.14
C THR A 196 -19.66 10.54 10.29
N VAL A 197 -18.50 10.65 9.64
CA VAL A 197 -18.40 11.44 8.44
C VAL A 197 -19.23 10.66 7.42
N GLU A 198 -20.53 10.90 7.44
CA GLU A 198 -21.42 10.41 6.39
C GLU A 198 -20.84 10.90 5.07
N PRO A 199 -20.44 10.01 4.16
CA PRO A 199 -19.82 10.41 2.92
C PRO A 199 -20.75 11.38 2.19
N ASP A 200 -20.22 12.52 1.74
CA ASP A 200 -20.97 13.60 1.09
C ASP A 200 -21.87 13.12 -0.07
N TRP A 201 -21.50 12.00 -0.72
CA TRP A 201 -22.30 11.39 -1.78
C TRP A 201 -23.64 10.78 -1.32
N ARG A 202 -23.80 10.40 -0.03
CA ARG A 202 -25.09 9.93 0.50
C ARG A 202 -26.06 11.09 0.77
N ARG A 203 -25.54 12.23 1.22
CA ARG A 203 -26.34 13.43 1.51
C ARG A 203 -27.01 13.98 0.24
N ARG A 204 -26.29 13.91 -0.89
CA ARG A 204 -26.76 14.34 -2.21
C ARG A 204 -27.82 13.44 -2.83
N ALA A 205 -28.01 12.21 -2.33
CA ALA A 205 -29.01 11.27 -2.86
C ALA A 205 -30.37 11.38 -2.17
N GLN A 206 -30.49 12.19 -1.11
CA GLN A 206 -31.70 12.34 -0.29
C GLN A 206 -32.40 13.70 -0.46
N GLU A 207 -31.81 14.62 -1.21
CA GLU A 207 -32.52 15.84 -1.60
C GLU A 207 -33.52 15.47 -2.72
N PRO A 208 -34.84 15.66 -2.52
CA PRO A 208 -35.80 15.51 -3.61
C PRO A 208 -35.44 16.54 -4.69
N GLY A 209 -35.16 16.05 -5.89
CA GLY A 209 -34.75 16.89 -7.01
C GLY A 209 -35.77 17.99 -7.26
N ASP A 210 -35.33 19.24 -7.10
CA ASP A 210 -36.08 20.41 -7.55
C ASP A 210 -36.42 20.24 -9.03
N GLY A 211 -37.73 20.32 -9.31
CA GLY A 211 -38.31 20.06 -10.61
C GLY A 211 -37.67 20.87 -11.72
N VAL A 212 -37.30 20.18 -12.80
CA VAL A 212 -37.02 20.80 -14.09
C VAL A 212 -38.33 21.42 -14.61
N PRO A 213 -38.40 22.74 -14.89
CA PRO A 213 -39.58 23.30 -15.51
C PRO A 213 -39.67 22.81 -16.96
N ALA A 214 -40.82 22.27 -17.33
CA ALA A 214 -41.13 21.92 -18.70
C ALA A 214 -41.06 23.18 -19.59
N ALA A 215 -40.14 23.18 -20.55
CA ALA A 215 -40.11 24.16 -21.61
C ALA A 215 -41.37 23.98 -22.48
N ARG A 216 -42.09 25.08 -22.68
CA ARG A 216 -43.18 25.22 -23.66
C ARG A 216 -42.63 25.29 -25.07
#